data_AF-A0A6C1T4A0-F1
#
_entry.id   AF-A0A6C1T4A0-F1
#
_cell.length_a   1.000
_cell.length_b   1.000
_cell.length_c   1.000
_cell.angle_alpha   90.00
_cell.angle_beta   90.00
_cell.angle_gamma   90.00
#
_symmetry.space_group_name_H-M   'P 1'
#
loop_
_entity.id
_entity.type
_entity.pdbx_description
1 polymer ?
#
loop_
_entity_poly.entity_id
_entity_poly.type
_entity_poly.pdbx_seq_one_letter_code
_entity_poly.pdbx_strand_id
1 'polypeptide(L)'
;MAGFALKRLLDSAPDLRAKARPLLAQITAWHRWFHATRDPQGTGLVAIIHPWESGRDNSVDWDRPFERVPTEGITPYTRRDAQHADPARRPTKEQYGRYIWLVERFRDLGWQTEKLHDASPFQVIDPGFNAIPIRSCLDLADLADALVEPELAQESRNMAERGLAALSSLWSEGRGQYLCLDRVTGEVVGG
;
A
#
# COMPACT_ATOMS: atom_id res chain seq x y z
N MET A 1 -3.88 0.58 8.62
CA MET A 1 -4.25 1.73 9.50
C MET A 1 -5.63 1.56 10.11
N ALA A 2 -6.66 1.19 9.35
CA ALA A 2 -8.05 1.21 9.85
C ALA A 2 -8.29 0.34 11.09
N GLY A 3 -7.75 -0.88 11.15
CA GLY A 3 -7.85 -1.78 12.32
C GLY A 3 -7.18 -1.18 13.57
N PHE A 4 -5.97 -0.65 13.40
CA PHE A 4 -5.24 0.07 14.46
C PHE A 4 -6.05 1.26 15.00
N ALA A 5 -6.56 2.12 14.11
CA ALA A 5 -7.34 3.29 14.50
C ALA A 5 -8.64 2.88 15.21
N LEU A 6 -9.33 1.86 14.69
CA LEU A 6 -10.55 1.33 15.31
C LEU A 6 -10.25 0.79 16.72
N LYS A 7 -9.20 -0.01 16.88
CA LYS A 7 -8.80 -0.52 18.20
C LYS A 7 -8.49 0.63 19.15
N ARG A 8 -7.80 1.67 18.67
CA ARG A 8 -7.48 2.83 19.49
C ARG A 8 -8.70 3.59 19.98
N LEU A 9 -9.71 3.75 19.13
CA LEU A 9 -10.98 4.35 19.49
C LEU A 9 -11.74 3.49 20.52
N LEU A 10 -11.82 2.17 20.30
CA LEU A 10 -12.58 1.25 21.14
C LEU A 10 -11.93 0.92 22.48
N ASP A 11 -10.61 1.08 22.59
CA ASP A 11 -9.91 1.02 23.87
C ASP A 11 -10.22 2.26 24.71
N SER A 12 -10.49 3.43 24.09
CA SER A 12 -10.93 4.65 24.77
C SER A 12 -12.46 4.72 24.97
N ALA A 13 -13.24 3.93 24.23
CA ALA A 13 -14.70 3.83 24.34
C ALA A 13 -15.17 2.36 24.31
N PRO A 14 -14.95 1.58 25.38
CA PRO A 14 -15.26 0.14 25.39
C PRO A 14 -16.75 -0.17 25.21
N ASP A 15 -17.64 0.74 25.59
CA ASP A 15 -19.09 0.65 25.42
C ASP A 15 -19.52 0.62 23.94
N LEU A 16 -18.67 1.10 23.03
CA LEU A 16 -18.92 1.10 21.60
C LEU A 16 -18.45 -0.17 20.89
N ARG A 17 -17.77 -1.10 21.58
CA ARG A 17 -17.18 -2.31 20.95
C ARG A 17 -18.20 -3.13 20.17
N ALA A 18 -19.36 -3.40 20.77
CA ALA A 18 -20.40 -4.18 20.10
C ALA A 18 -20.93 -3.49 18.82
N LYS A 19 -20.97 -2.15 18.81
CA LYS A 19 -21.41 -1.36 17.64
C LYS A 19 -20.39 -1.39 16.50
N ALA A 20 -19.12 -1.66 16.79
CA ALA A 20 -18.06 -1.73 15.80
C ALA A 20 -17.95 -3.07 15.07
N ARG A 21 -18.73 -4.09 15.46
CA ARG A 21 -18.72 -5.42 14.82
C ARG A 21 -18.81 -5.37 13.27
N PRO A 22 -19.68 -4.55 12.64
CA PRO A 22 -19.71 -4.46 11.18
C PRO A 22 -18.41 -3.90 10.57
N LEU A 23 -17.70 -3.02 11.30
CA LEU A 23 -16.46 -2.41 10.83
C LEU A 23 -15.32 -3.44 10.75
N LEU A 24 -15.29 -4.43 11.65
CA LEU A 24 -14.29 -5.50 11.59
C LEU A 24 -14.36 -6.21 10.23
N ALA A 25 -15.56 -6.68 9.85
CA ALA A 25 -15.77 -7.36 8.58
C ALA A 25 -15.44 -6.47 7.37
N GLN A 26 -15.80 -5.19 7.41
CA GLN A 26 -15.52 -4.24 6.33
C GLN A 26 -14.01 -3.99 6.17
N ILE A 27 -13.28 -3.83 7.26
CA ILE A 27 -11.83 -3.62 7.20
C ILE A 27 -11.12 -4.90 6.75
N THR A 28 -11.53 -6.08 7.24
CA THR A 28 -10.99 -7.36 6.77
C THR A 28 -11.28 -7.58 5.27
N ALA A 29 -12.47 -7.23 4.79
CA ALA A 29 -12.79 -7.27 3.36
C ALA A 29 -11.90 -6.32 2.54
N TRP A 30 -11.58 -5.13 3.07
CA TRP A 30 -10.65 -4.20 2.43
C TRP A 30 -9.21 -4.75 2.37
N HIS A 31 -8.72 -5.38 3.44
CA HIS A 31 -7.42 -6.07 3.41
C HIS A 31 -7.42 -7.23 2.39
N ARG A 32 -8.51 -8.00 2.31
CA ARG A 32 -8.68 -9.08 1.31
C ARG A 32 -8.60 -8.54 -0.11
N TRP A 33 -9.29 -7.43 -0.39
CA TRP A 33 -9.24 -6.75 -1.69
C TRP A 33 -7.82 -6.28 -2.03
N PHE A 34 -7.08 -5.75 -1.05
CA PHE A 34 -5.68 -5.35 -1.26
C PHE A 34 -4.82 -6.53 -1.68
N HIS A 35 -4.86 -7.65 -0.94
CA HIS A 35 -4.09 -8.83 -1.32
C HIS A 35 -4.52 -9.39 -2.69
N ALA A 36 -5.83 -9.47 -2.95
CA ALA A 36 -6.35 -9.99 -4.22
C ALA A 36 -5.92 -9.15 -5.44
N THR A 37 -5.78 -7.83 -5.27
CA THR A 37 -5.50 -6.92 -6.39
C THR A 37 -4.04 -6.49 -6.47
N ARG A 38 -3.29 -6.57 -5.37
CA ARG A 38 -1.91 -6.05 -5.27
C ARG A 38 -0.86 -7.10 -4.92
N ASP A 39 -1.28 -8.34 -4.68
CA ASP A 39 -0.41 -9.48 -4.48
C ASP A 39 -0.94 -10.71 -5.26
N PRO A 40 -1.02 -10.64 -6.60
CA PRO A 40 -1.60 -11.72 -7.41
C PRO A 40 -0.83 -13.04 -7.31
N GLN A 41 0.43 -12.99 -6.87
CA GLN A 41 1.30 -14.17 -6.68
C GLN A 41 1.18 -14.76 -5.26
N GLY A 42 0.40 -14.14 -4.37
CA GLY A 42 0.16 -14.63 -3.01
C GLY A 42 1.40 -14.63 -2.11
N THR A 43 2.38 -13.76 -2.37
CA THR A 43 3.66 -13.72 -1.65
C THR A 43 3.52 -13.32 -0.18
N GLY A 44 2.40 -12.70 0.20
CA GLY A 44 2.14 -12.18 1.53
C GLY A 44 2.38 -10.68 1.66
N LEU A 45 2.99 -10.04 0.65
CA LEU A 45 3.19 -8.60 0.58
C LEU A 45 2.52 -8.01 -0.65
N VAL A 46 1.92 -6.85 -0.50
CA VAL A 46 1.30 -6.11 -1.60
C VAL A 46 2.29 -5.14 -2.24
N ALA A 47 2.17 -4.96 -3.55
CA ALA A 47 2.87 -3.92 -4.28
C ALA A 47 2.00 -2.64 -4.37
N ILE A 48 2.60 -1.50 -4.09
CA ILE A 48 2.06 -0.21 -4.54
C ILE A 48 2.28 -0.09 -6.05
N ILE A 49 1.26 0.39 -6.74
CA ILE A 49 1.27 0.55 -8.21
C ILE A 49 1.38 2.02 -8.61
N HIS A 50 1.38 2.91 -7.63
CA HIS A 50 1.62 4.33 -7.81
C HIS A 50 2.36 4.90 -6.59
N PRO A 51 3.40 5.75 -6.75
CA PRO A 51 4.16 6.29 -5.61
C PRO A 51 3.30 6.99 -4.55
N TRP A 52 2.26 7.74 -4.95
CA TRP A 52 1.28 8.36 -4.04
C TRP A 52 0.60 7.41 -3.06
N GLU A 53 0.53 6.11 -3.36
CA GLU A 53 -0.05 5.13 -2.42
C GLU A 53 0.82 4.93 -1.18
N SER A 54 2.13 5.17 -1.28
CA SER A 54 3.05 5.08 -0.15
C SER A 54 2.86 6.21 0.87
N GLY A 55 2.30 7.35 0.47
CA GLY A 55 2.35 8.60 1.23
C GLY A 55 3.76 9.24 1.30
N ARG A 56 4.74 8.70 0.55
CA ARG A 56 6.12 9.17 0.42
C ARG A 56 6.43 9.54 -1.03
N ASP A 57 5.58 10.36 -1.65
CA ASP A 57 5.46 10.58 -3.10
C ASP A 57 6.79 10.71 -3.88
N ASN A 58 7.77 11.40 -3.31
CA ASN A 58 9.08 11.70 -3.92
C ASN A 58 10.25 11.00 -3.21
N SER A 59 10.02 9.84 -2.59
CA SER A 59 11.08 9.05 -2.00
C SER A 59 12.09 8.58 -3.06
N VAL A 60 13.37 8.60 -2.71
CA VAL A 60 14.46 8.09 -3.55
C VAL A 60 14.30 6.60 -3.90
N ASP A 61 13.58 5.85 -3.05
CA ASP A 61 13.21 4.45 -3.30
C ASP A 61 12.38 4.28 -4.59
N TRP A 62 11.77 5.34 -5.10
CA TRP A 62 10.95 5.28 -6.30
C TRP A 62 11.72 5.63 -7.57
N ASP A 63 12.86 6.30 -7.48
CA ASP A 63 13.53 6.89 -8.65
C ASP A 63 13.78 5.85 -9.75
N ARG A 64 14.48 4.75 -9.43
CA ARG A 64 14.79 3.69 -10.40
C ARG A 64 13.55 2.96 -10.93
N PRO A 65 12.59 2.51 -10.09
CA PRO A 65 11.33 1.95 -10.60
C PRO A 65 10.54 2.91 -11.49
N PHE A 66 10.61 4.20 -11.19
CA PHE A 66 9.82 5.23 -11.87
C PHE A 66 10.37 5.59 -13.25
N GLU A 67 11.69 5.44 -13.49
CA GLU A 67 12.31 5.63 -14.80
C GLU A 67 11.67 4.80 -15.93
N ARG A 68 11.02 3.67 -15.61
CA ARG A 68 10.31 2.82 -16.58
C ARG A 68 8.90 3.30 -16.94
N VAL A 69 8.32 4.20 -16.14
CA VAL A 69 6.96 4.71 -16.36
C VAL A 69 6.96 5.70 -17.52
N PRO A 70 6.24 5.48 -18.64
CA PRO A 70 6.32 6.42 -19.76
C PRO A 70 5.85 7.85 -19.41
N THR A 71 6.29 8.82 -20.20
CA THR A 71 5.85 10.23 -20.11
C THR A 71 5.11 10.70 -21.36
N GLU A 72 5.14 9.89 -22.42
CA GLU A 72 4.51 10.20 -23.69
C GLU A 72 3.02 9.84 -23.69
N GLY A 73 2.24 10.51 -24.54
CA GLY A 73 0.82 10.25 -24.70
C GLY A 73 -0.07 10.78 -23.58
N ILE A 74 0.49 11.49 -22.59
CA ILE A 74 -0.30 12.11 -21.53
C ILE A 74 -1.05 13.34 -22.03
N THR A 75 -2.30 13.49 -21.59
CA THR A 75 -3.11 14.68 -21.90
C THR A 75 -2.44 15.93 -21.32
N PRO A 76 -2.37 17.07 -22.05
CA PRO A 76 -1.86 18.32 -21.51
C PRO A 76 -2.60 18.71 -20.21
N TYR A 77 -1.85 19.04 -19.17
CA TYR A 77 -2.40 19.38 -17.87
C TYR A 77 -1.70 20.61 -17.26
N THR A 78 -2.42 21.32 -16.40
CA THR A 78 -1.87 22.44 -15.61
C THR A 78 -1.69 21.99 -14.17
N ARG A 79 -0.44 22.06 -13.68
CA ARG A 79 -0.05 21.78 -12.29
C ARG A 79 -0.75 22.75 -11.33
N ARG A 80 -1.76 22.29 -10.57
CA ARG A 80 -2.43 23.13 -9.55
C ARG A 80 -1.61 23.31 -8.27
N ASP A 81 -0.71 22.38 -7.99
CA ASP A 81 0.21 22.39 -6.85
C ASP A 81 1.31 23.45 -6.97
N ALA A 82 1.68 23.84 -8.20
CA ALA A 82 2.71 24.85 -8.47
C ALA A 82 2.31 26.27 -8.07
N GLN A 83 1.07 26.49 -7.63
CA GLN A 83 0.57 27.81 -7.22
C GLN A 83 0.79 28.13 -5.73
N HIS A 84 1.11 27.14 -4.88
CA HIS A 84 1.09 27.31 -3.41
C HIS A 84 2.37 26.90 -2.69
N ALA A 85 3.40 26.37 -3.38
CA ALA A 85 4.62 25.85 -2.75
C ALA A 85 5.90 26.12 -3.58
N ASP A 86 7.04 26.16 -2.88
CA ASP A 86 8.38 26.38 -3.46
C ASP A 86 8.74 25.33 -4.54
N PRO A 87 9.04 25.74 -5.78
CA PRO A 87 9.43 24.85 -6.88
C PRO A 87 10.62 23.93 -6.55
N ALA A 88 11.56 24.34 -5.70
CA ALA A 88 12.75 23.57 -5.36
C ALA A 88 12.46 22.31 -4.52
N ARG A 89 11.25 22.20 -3.95
CA ARG A 89 10.82 21.06 -3.13
C ARG A 89 9.81 20.16 -3.84
N ARG A 90 9.63 20.30 -5.16
CA ARG A 90 8.64 19.54 -5.94
C ARG A 90 9.29 18.62 -6.97
N PRO A 91 8.61 17.51 -7.35
CA PRO A 91 9.02 16.70 -8.48
C PRO A 91 9.13 17.53 -9.76
N THR A 92 10.14 17.21 -10.58
CA THR A 92 10.36 17.83 -11.88
C THR A 92 9.14 17.66 -12.80
N LYS A 93 9.04 18.43 -13.88
CA LYS A 93 7.96 18.27 -14.87
C LYS A 93 7.92 16.84 -15.43
N GLU A 94 9.08 16.24 -15.65
CA GLU A 94 9.20 14.88 -16.17
C GLU A 94 8.72 13.84 -15.15
N GLN A 95 9.19 13.92 -13.90
CA GLN A 95 8.70 13.06 -12.81
C GLN A 95 7.18 13.19 -12.65
N TYR A 96 6.65 14.41 -12.78
CA TYR A 96 5.21 14.61 -12.69
C TYR A 96 4.44 14.04 -13.88
N GLY A 97 5.02 14.06 -15.08
CA GLY A 97 4.47 13.41 -16.26
C GLY A 97 4.24 11.91 -16.04
N ARG A 98 5.16 11.24 -15.32
CA ARG A 98 5.05 9.82 -14.98
C ARG A 98 3.93 9.52 -13.99
N TYR A 99 3.70 10.38 -12.98
CA TYR A 99 2.53 10.23 -12.09
C TYR A 99 1.23 10.32 -12.90
N ILE A 100 1.14 11.34 -13.77
CA ILE A 100 -0.06 11.54 -14.59
C ILE A 100 -0.24 10.38 -15.58
N TRP A 101 0.83 9.85 -16.16
CA TRP A 101 0.76 8.69 -17.03
C TRP A 101 0.12 7.48 -16.34
N LEU A 102 0.53 7.17 -15.10
CA LEU A 102 -0.06 6.07 -14.33
C LEU A 102 -1.56 6.31 -14.07
N VAL A 103 -1.93 7.54 -13.69
CA VAL A 103 -3.35 7.91 -13.48
C VAL A 103 -4.17 7.74 -14.75
N GLU A 104 -3.68 8.23 -15.89
CA GLU A 104 -4.37 8.09 -17.17
C GLU A 104 -4.45 6.63 -17.60
N ARG A 105 -3.37 5.86 -17.41
CA ARG A 105 -3.35 4.42 -17.68
C ARG A 105 -4.41 3.68 -16.89
N PHE A 106 -4.57 3.98 -15.60
CA PHE A 106 -5.58 3.34 -14.76
C PHE A 106 -7.01 3.79 -15.11
N ARG A 107 -7.19 5.07 -15.47
CA ARG A 107 -8.45 5.61 -15.98
C ARG A 107 -8.88 4.91 -17.27
N ASP A 108 -7.97 4.71 -18.21
CA ASP A 108 -8.26 4.09 -19.51
C ASP A 108 -8.62 2.60 -19.36
N LEU A 109 -8.22 1.97 -18.26
CA LEU A 109 -8.64 0.62 -17.85
C LEU A 109 -9.97 0.62 -17.06
N GLY A 110 -10.61 1.78 -16.93
CA GLY A 110 -11.86 1.94 -16.18
C GLY A 110 -11.73 1.64 -14.69
N TRP A 111 -10.53 1.83 -14.12
CA TRP A 111 -10.24 1.51 -12.72
C TRP A 111 -10.52 0.06 -12.32
N GLN A 112 -10.50 -0.86 -13.29
CA GLN A 112 -10.67 -2.30 -13.07
C GLN A 112 -9.47 -2.86 -12.31
N THR A 113 -9.61 -2.95 -10.98
CA THR A 113 -8.53 -3.20 -10.01
C THR A 113 -7.76 -4.49 -10.27
N GLU A 114 -8.44 -5.49 -10.81
CA GLU A 114 -7.91 -6.78 -11.24
C GLU A 114 -6.95 -6.69 -12.43
N LYS A 115 -6.96 -5.57 -13.17
CA LYS A 115 -6.05 -5.29 -14.30
C LYS A 115 -4.93 -4.32 -13.94
N LEU A 116 -5.14 -3.48 -12.92
CA LEU A 116 -4.26 -2.33 -12.68
C LEU A 116 -2.86 -2.75 -12.25
N HIS A 117 -2.74 -3.84 -11.48
CA HIS A 117 -1.44 -4.36 -11.07
C HIS A 117 -0.59 -4.70 -12.29
N ASP A 118 -1.08 -5.61 -13.15
CA ASP A 118 -0.34 -6.08 -14.32
C ASP A 118 -0.12 -4.99 -15.37
N ALA A 119 -1.01 -3.99 -15.41
CA ALA A 119 -0.86 -2.86 -16.31
C ALA A 119 0.10 -1.76 -15.83
N SER A 120 0.52 -1.79 -14.56
CA SER A 120 1.42 -0.78 -14.01
C SER A 120 2.89 -1.15 -14.25
N PRO A 121 3.70 -0.31 -14.92
CA PRO A 121 5.15 -0.48 -15.03
C PRO A 121 5.89 -0.14 -13.72
N PHE A 122 5.16 0.41 -12.73
CA PHE A 122 5.63 0.64 -11.38
C PHE A 122 4.92 -0.34 -10.44
N GLN A 123 5.65 -1.29 -9.87
CA GLN A 123 5.14 -2.25 -8.89
C GLN A 123 6.20 -2.40 -7.81
N VAL A 124 6.05 -1.70 -6.68
CA VAL A 124 7.05 -1.72 -5.61
C VAL A 124 6.45 -2.27 -4.34
N ILE A 125 7.12 -3.24 -3.74
CA ILE A 125 6.80 -3.74 -2.40
C ILE A 125 7.52 -2.82 -1.41
N ASP A 126 6.75 -1.94 -0.79
CA ASP A 126 7.22 -1.03 0.25
C ASP A 126 7.04 -1.66 1.64
N PRO A 127 8.11 -1.90 2.42
CA PRO A 127 8.00 -2.44 3.76
C PRO A 127 7.21 -1.51 4.71
N GLY A 128 7.33 -0.19 4.55
CA GLY A 128 6.57 0.79 5.33
C GLY A 128 5.07 0.72 5.03
N PHE A 129 4.71 0.61 3.75
CA PHE A 129 3.33 0.42 3.33
C PHE A 129 2.76 -0.90 3.84
N ASN A 130 3.53 -2.00 3.81
CA ASN A 130 3.07 -3.34 4.24
C ASN A 130 3.02 -3.52 5.76
N ALA A 131 3.88 -2.86 6.53
CA ALA A 131 3.84 -2.91 8.00
C ALA A 131 2.51 -2.39 8.56
N ILE A 132 1.91 -1.40 7.90
CA ILE A 132 0.65 -0.77 8.28
C ILE A 132 -0.57 -1.71 8.24
N PRO A 133 -0.89 -2.42 7.13
CA PRO A 133 -1.95 -3.41 7.09
C PRO A 133 -1.62 -4.65 7.93
N ILE A 134 -0.37 -5.08 8.03
CA ILE A 134 0.03 -6.16 8.96
C ILE A 134 -0.37 -5.80 10.40
N ARG A 135 -0.01 -4.59 10.85
CA ARG A 135 -0.40 -4.11 12.18
C ARG A 135 -1.92 -4.00 12.32
N SER A 136 -2.60 -3.51 11.28
CA SER A 136 -4.06 -3.44 11.20
C SER A 136 -4.72 -4.81 11.40
N CYS A 137 -4.16 -5.88 10.81
CA CYS A 137 -4.63 -7.25 10.95
C CYS A 137 -4.45 -7.80 12.37
N LEU A 138 -3.31 -7.54 13.01
CA LEU A 138 -3.08 -7.92 14.42
C LEU A 138 -4.12 -7.27 15.33
N ASP A 139 -4.34 -5.96 15.19
CA ASP A 139 -5.31 -5.23 16.01
C ASP A 139 -6.76 -5.69 15.74
N LEU A 140 -7.09 -6.06 14.50
CA LEU A 140 -8.40 -6.64 14.17
C LEU A 140 -8.60 -8.02 14.79
N ALA A 141 -7.56 -8.85 14.83
CA ALA A 141 -7.65 -10.16 15.46
C ALA A 141 -7.99 -10.04 16.95
N ASP A 142 -7.31 -9.12 17.66
CA ASP A 142 -7.58 -8.84 19.07
C ASP A 142 -9.02 -8.34 19.29
N LEU A 143 -9.50 -7.44 18.42
CA LEU A 143 -10.86 -6.93 18.50
C LEU A 143 -11.91 -8.01 18.21
N ALA A 144 -11.63 -8.88 17.22
CA ALA A 144 -12.49 -9.99 16.85
C ALA A 144 -12.60 -11.00 17.99
N ASP A 145 -11.50 -11.34 18.66
CA ASP A 145 -11.52 -12.19 19.86
C ASP A 145 -12.37 -11.57 20.98
N ALA A 146 -12.18 -10.27 21.24
CA ALA A 146 -12.94 -9.56 22.26
C ALA A 146 -14.46 -9.50 21.98
N LEU A 147 -14.86 -9.64 20.72
CA LEU A 147 -16.24 -9.65 20.26
C LEU A 147 -16.80 -11.06 19.98
N VAL A 148 -15.99 -12.09 20.25
CA VAL A 148 -16.31 -13.51 20.03
C VAL A 148 -16.61 -13.79 18.54
N GLU A 149 -15.75 -13.28 17.65
CA GLU A 149 -15.79 -13.45 16.20
C GLU A 149 -14.60 -14.33 15.73
N PRO A 150 -14.58 -15.64 16.05
CA PRO A 150 -13.39 -16.49 15.90
C PRO A 150 -12.90 -16.64 14.45
N GLU A 151 -13.81 -16.66 13.48
CA GLU A 151 -13.47 -16.75 12.05
C GLU A 151 -12.73 -15.49 11.57
N LEU A 152 -13.24 -14.31 11.92
CA LEU A 152 -12.59 -13.04 11.59
C LEU A 152 -11.25 -12.89 12.31
N ALA A 153 -11.17 -13.36 13.55
CA ALA A 153 -9.93 -13.32 14.33
C ALA A 153 -8.85 -14.20 13.68
N GLN A 154 -9.21 -15.42 13.29
CA GLN A 154 -8.30 -16.35 12.63
C GLN A 154 -7.88 -15.84 11.24
N GLU A 155 -8.83 -15.32 10.45
CA GLU A 155 -8.51 -14.74 9.14
C GLU A 155 -7.52 -13.57 9.26
N SER A 156 -7.75 -12.67 10.21
CA SER A 156 -6.89 -11.51 10.42
C SER A 156 -5.50 -11.95 10.92
N ARG A 157 -5.41 -12.94 11.82
CA ARG A 157 -4.14 -13.54 12.23
C ARG A 157 -3.39 -14.16 11.06
N ASN A 158 -4.05 -14.96 10.23
CA ASN A 158 -3.42 -15.60 9.07
C ASN A 158 -2.85 -14.56 8.08
N MET A 159 -3.57 -13.45 7.84
CA MET A 159 -3.06 -12.36 7.01
C MET A 159 -1.82 -11.71 7.64
N ALA A 160 -1.85 -11.43 8.95
CA ALA A 160 -0.72 -10.84 9.66
C ALA A 160 0.51 -11.75 9.67
N GLU A 161 0.34 -13.04 9.96
CA GLU A 161 1.42 -14.04 10.00
C GLU A 161 2.11 -14.20 8.65
N ARG A 162 1.31 -14.32 7.57
CA ARG A 162 1.84 -14.36 6.20
C ARG A 162 2.63 -13.09 5.86
N GLY A 163 2.08 -11.92 6.20
CA GLY A 163 2.73 -10.64 5.95
C GLY A 163 4.02 -10.49 6.75
N LEU A 164 4.05 -10.86 8.03
CA LEU A 164 5.25 -10.81 8.87
C LEU A 164 6.35 -11.74 8.37
N ALA A 165 5.98 -12.98 8.01
CA ALA A 165 6.91 -13.94 7.44
C ALA A 165 7.52 -13.40 6.14
N ALA A 166 6.69 -12.85 5.25
CA ALA A 166 7.17 -12.28 4.00
C ALA A 166 7.98 -10.99 4.20
N LEU A 167 7.61 -10.12 5.14
CA LEU A 167 8.32 -8.87 5.45
C LEU A 167 9.77 -9.13 5.89
N SER A 168 10.00 -10.24 6.60
CA SER A 168 11.36 -10.64 7.01
C SER A 168 12.32 -10.83 5.83
N SER A 169 11.80 -11.20 4.64
CA SER A 169 12.61 -11.34 3.43
C SER A 169 13.16 -10.01 2.88
N LEU A 170 12.61 -8.88 3.32
CA LEU A 170 13.05 -7.54 2.92
C LEU A 170 14.15 -6.98 3.83
N TRP A 171 14.50 -7.65 4.93
CA TRP A 171 15.58 -7.22 5.81
C TRP A 171 16.95 -7.43 5.14
N SER A 172 17.75 -6.37 5.10
CA SER A 172 19.13 -6.42 4.61
C SER A 172 20.11 -6.29 5.76
N GLU A 173 20.71 -7.41 6.18
CA GLU A 173 21.75 -7.42 7.23
C GLU A 173 22.90 -6.47 6.92
N GLY A 174 23.36 -6.44 5.66
CA GLY A 174 24.45 -5.56 5.23
C GLY A 174 24.17 -4.06 5.34
N ARG A 175 22.90 -3.67 5.45
CA ARG A 175 22.46 -2.26 5.58
C ARG A 175 21.75 -1.97 6.91
N GLY A 176 21.47 -2.99 7.72
CA GLY A 176 20.75 -2.86 8.98
C GLY A 176 19.34 -2.26 8.84
N GLN A 177 18.66 -2.49 7.71
CA GLN A 177 17.34 -1.92 7.43
C GLN A 177 16.51 -2.81 6.50
N TYR A 178 15.19 -2.57 6.48
CA TYR A 178 14.30 -3.12 5.46
C TYR A 178 14.44 -2.34 4.15
N LEU A 179 14.48 -3.05 3.03
CA LEU A 179 14.57 -2.47 1.68
C LEU A 179 13.24 -2.63 0.93
N CYS A 180 12.98 -1.71 0.00
CA CYS A 180 11.90 -1.89 -0.96
C CYS A 180 12.30 -2.97 -1.97
N LEU A 181 11.32 -3.60 -2.63
CA LEU A 181 11.56 -4.56 -3.71
C LEU A 181 10.77 -4.14 -4.94
N ASP A 182 11.48 -3.95 -6.05
CA ASP A 182 10.89 -3.73 -7.36
C ASP A 182 10.37 -5.08 -7.87
N ARG A 183 9.04 -5.25 -7.85
CA ARG A 183 8.43 -6.51 -8.29
C ARG A 183 8.60 -6.74 -9.80
N VAL A 184 8.78 -5.67 -10.59
CA VAL A 184 8.95 -5.79 -12.04
C VAL A 184 10.30 -6.41 -12.39
N THR A 185 11.37 -6.03 -11.68
CA THR A 185 12.74 -6.52 -11.97
C THR A 185 13.21 -7.60 -11.00
N GLY A 186 12.58 -7.74 -9.84
CA GLY A 186 13.04 -8.59 -8.74
C GLY A 186 14.21 -8.00 -7.96
N GLU A 187 14.59 -6.74 -8.21
CA GLU A 187 15.72 -6.09 -7.55
C GLU A 187 15.28 -5.30 -6.30
N VAL A 188 16.12 -5.32 -5.28
CA VAL A 188 15.94 -4.43 -4.12
C VAL A 188 16.12 -2.97 -4.50
N VAL A 189 15.35 -2.10 -3.85
CA VAL A 189 15.32 -0.65 -4.06
C VAL A 189 15.52 0.05 -2.73
N GLY A 190 16.27 1.15 -2.76
CA GLY A 190 16.81 1.79 -1.56
C GLY A 190 18.25 1.33 -1.39
N GLY A 191 19.17 2.13 -1.96
CA GLY A 191 20.57 1.78 -2.05
C GLY A 191 21.49 2.96 -2.22
#